data_AF-A0A0E0IJJ3-F1
#
_entry.id   AF-A0A0E0IJJ3-F1
#
_cell.length_a   1.000
_cell.length_b   1.000
_cell.length_c   1.000
_cell.angle_alpha   90.00
_cell.angle_beta   90.00
_cell.angle_gamma   90.00
#
_symmetry.space_group_name_H-M   'P 1'
#
loop_
_entity.id
_entity.type
_entity.pdbx_description
1 polymer ?
#
loop_
_entity_poly.entity_id
_entity_poly.type
_entity_poly.pdbx_seq_one_letter_code
_entity_poly.pdbx_strand_id
1 'polypeptide(L)'
;MPLSRKVVENINLSGGSFLGVSRGGAKTSEIVDSIQARRIDMLFVIGGNGSHAGANAIHEECRKRKLKVSVVAVPKTIDNDILFMDKTFGFDTAVEEAQRAINSAYIEARSAYHGIGLVKLMGRSSGFIAMQASLSSGQIDVCLIPEVSFTLDGEHGVMRHLEHLLEKKGFCVVCVAEGAGQDLLQKSNATDASGNVILSDFGVHMQQKIKSHFKDIGVPADVKYIDPTYMVRACRANASDAILCTVLGQNAVHGAFAGFSGITSGICNTHYAFLPITEVITKPKRVNPNSRMWHRCLTSTGQPDFH
;
A
#
# COMPACT_ATOMS: atom_id res chain seq x y z
N MET A 1 7.70 14.53 -24.32
CA MET A 1 6.69 15.60 -24.34
C MET A 1 7.15 16.73 -23.42
N PRO A 2 7.27 17.98 -23.89
CA PRO A 2 7.55 19.12 -23.02
C PRO A 2 6.39 19.38 -22.04
N LEU A 3 6.69 19.69 -20.79
CA LEU A 3 5.70 20.04 -19.77
C LEU A 3 5.71 21.55 -19.55
N SER A 4 4.63 22.23 -19.95
CA SER A 4 4.41 23.67 -19.70
C SER A 4 3.30 23.87 -18.69
N ARG A 5 3.19 25.08 -18.12
CA ARG A 5 2.12 25.43 -17.18
C ARG A 5 0.73 25.07 -17.72
N LYS A 6 0.48 25.33 -19.01
CA LYS A 6 -0.79 25.01 -19.68
C LYS A 6 -1.04 23.50 -19.77
N VAL A 7 0.01 22.70 -19.98
CA VAL A 7 -0.10 21.23 -20.08
C VAL A 7 -0.42 20.61 -18.72
N VAL A 8 0.10 21.18 -17.62
CA VAL A 8 -0.04 20.60 -16.27
C VAL A 8 -1.07 21.28 -15.38
N GLU A 9 -1.78 22.30 -15.87
CA GLU A 9 -2.62 23.20 -15.05
C GLU A 9 -3.63 22.48 -14.15
N ASN A 10 -4.23 21.39 -14.62
CA ASN A 10 -5.32 20.69 -13.93
C ASN A 10 -5.06 19.19 -13.72
N ILE A 11 -3.84 18.70 -13.92
CA ILE A 11 -3.57 17.25 -13.82
C ILE A 11 -3.77 16.72 -12.40
N ASN A 12 -3.68 17.59 -11.38
CA ASN A 12 -3.92 17.27 -9.98
C ASN A 12 -5.40 17.02 -9.65
N LEU A 13 -6.33 17.37 -10.54
CA LEU A 13 -7.76 17.11 -10.36
C LEU A 13 -8.16 15.68 -10.75
N SER A 14 -7.25 14.95 -11.37
CA SER A 14 -7.45 13.56 -11.80
C SER A 14 -6.58 12.62 -10.96
N GLY A 15 -7.04 11.38 -10.79
CA GLY A 15 -6.19 10.29 -10.33
C GLY A 15 -5.31 9.72 -11.44
N GLY A 16 -4.44 8.77 -11.09
CA GLY A 16 -3.51 8.15 -12.03
C GLY A 16 -2.29 9.01 -12.35
N SER A 17 -1.66 8.77 -13.51
CA SER A 17 -0.46 9.48 -13.97
C SER A 17 -0.68 10.00 -15.39
N PHE A 18 -0.58 11.32 -15.56
CA PHE A 18 -0.63 11.96 -16.88
C PHE A 18 0.51 11.49 -17.81
N LEU A 19 1.67 11.16 -17.24
CA LEU A 19 2.83 10.66 -18.00
C LEU A 19 2.76 9.15 -18.29
N GLY A 20 1.77 8.45 -17.76
CA GLY A 20 1.71 6.99 -17.75
C GLY A 20 2.63 6.36 -16.70
N VAL A 21 2.54 5.04 -16.59
CA VAL A 21 3.37 4.20 -15.71
C VAL A 21 3.62 2.85 -16.39
N SER A 22 4.72 2.19 -16.05
CA SER A 22 5.03 0.83 -16.49
C SER A 22 5.73 0.03 -15.38
N ARG A 23 5.76 -1.29 -15.54
CA ARG A 23 6.59 -2.21 -14.75
C ARG A 23 7.75 -2.69 -15.62
N GLY A 24 8.92 -2.88 -15.02
CA GLY A 24 10.16 -3.15 -15.76
C GLY A 24 10.65 -1.92 -16.51
N GLY A 25 11.81 -2.00 -17.15
CA GLY A 25 12.40 -0.86 -17.82
C GLY A 25 13.62 -1.19 -18.65
N ALA A 26 14.11 -0.15 -19.34
CA ALA A 26 15.36 -0.19 -20.09
C ALA A 26 16.57 -0.39 -19.16
N LYS A 27 17.70 -0.82 -19.73
CA LYS A 27 18.93 -0.97 -18.95
C LYS A 27 19.40 0.40 -18.46
N THR A 28 19.99 0.43 -17.26
CA THR A 28 20.51 1.67 -16.67
C THR A 28 21.44 2.44 -17.63
N SER A 29 22.30 1.72 -18.36
CA SER A 29 23.19 2.34 -19.36
C SER A 29 22.42 3.07 -20.46
N GLU A 30 21.37 2.46 -21.01
CA GLU A 30 20.53 3.03 -22.08
C GLU A 30 19.76 4.27 -21.60
N ILE A 31 19.30 4.24 -20.34
CA ILE A 31 18.67 5.39 -19.70
C ILE A 31 19.66 6.55 -19.60
N VAL A 32 20.89 6.28 -19.14
CA VAL A 32 21.94 7.29 -18.98
C VAL A 32 22.42 7.83 -20.34
N ASP A 33 22.48 6.99 -21.37
CA ASP A 33 22.74 7.41 -22.75
C ASP A 33 21.67 8.41 -23.24
N SER A 34 20.40 8.12 -22.97
CA SER A 34 19.27 9.01 -23.31
C SER A 34 19.32 10.33 -22.54
N ILE A 35 19.68 10.30 -21.25
CA ILE A 35 19.88 11.51 -20.41
C ILE A 35 20.95 12.41 -21.04
N GLN A 36 22.09 11.84 -21.43
CA GLN A 36 23.18 12.58 -22.05
C GLN A 36 22.80 13.12 -23.43
N ALA A 37 22.20 12.29 -24.29
CA ALA A 37 21.78 12.68 -25.64
C ALA A 37 20.75 13.82 -25.61
N ARG A 38 19.87 13.83 -24.61
CA ARG A 38 18.83 14.86 -24.42
C ARG A 38 19.29 16.06 -23.59
N ARG A 39 20.52 16.05 -23.07
CA ARG A 39 21.09 17.09 -22.20
C ARG A 39 20.20 17.38 -20.99
N ILE A 40 19.78 16.33 -20.29
CA ILE A 40 18.99 16.44 -19.07
C ILE A 40 19.93 16.66 -17.88
N ASP A 41 19.82 17.81 -17.21
CA ASP A 41 20.62 18.13 -16.01
C ASP A 41 20.00 17.61 -14.71
N MET A 42 18.68 17.37 -14.69
CA MET A 42 17.95 16.95 -13.50
C MET A 42 16.92 15.88 -13.86
N LEU A 43 17.00 14.73 -13.19
CA LEU A 43 16.07 13.61 -13.32
C LEU A 43 15.30 13.40 -12.03
N PHE A 44 13.97 13.46 -12.12
CA PHE A 44 13.07 13.15 -11.01
C PHE A 44 12.42 11.78 -11.20
N VAL A 45 12.63 10.86 -10.27
CA VAL A 45 12.11 9.49 -10.34
C VAL A 45 11.01 9.29 -9.29
N ILE A 46 9.77 9.21 -9.75
CA ILE A 46 8.60 9.07 -8.88
C ILE A 46 8.18 7.60 -8.82
N GLY A 47 8.30 6.96 -7.67
CA GLY A 47 8.02 5.52 -7.57
C GLY A 47 8.22 4.92 -6.18
N GLY A 48 7.96 3.61 -6.07
CA GLY A 48 8.18 2.86 -4.82
C GLY A 48 9.63 2.39 -4.67
N ASN A 49 9.84 1.37 -3.84
CA ASN A 49 11.17 0.79 -3.56
C ASN A 49 11.96 0.42 -4.83
N GLY A 50 11.33 -0.28 -5.79
CA GLY A 50 12.00 -0.66 -7.05
C GLY A 50 12.43 0.53 -7.90
N SER A 51 11.61 1.59 -7.96
CA SER A 51 11.98 2.81 -8.69
C SER A 51 13.06 3.62 -7.97
N HIS A 52 13.08 3.60 -6.63
CA HIS A 52 14.17 4.18 -5.85
C HIS A 52 15.48 3.43 -6.09
N ALA A 53 15.46 2.09 -6.12
CA ALA A 53 16.61 1.28 -6.50
C ALA A 53 17.10 1.63 -7.92
N GLY A 54 16.17 1.80 -8.88
CA GLY A 54 16.48 2.27 -10.23
C GLY A 54 17.10 3.67 -10.25
N ALA A 55 16.56 4.61 -9.48
CA ALA A 55 17.12 5.95 -9.33
C ALA A 55 18.54 5.93 -8.77
N ASN A 56 18.81 5.07 -7.78
CA ASN A 56 20.15 4.87 -7.24
C ASN A 56 21.11 4.31 -8.29
N ALA A 57 20.68 3.31 -9.07
CA ALA A 57 21.50 2.75 -10.15
C ALA A 57 21.83 3.80 -11.22
N ILE A 58 20.87 4.64 -11.61
CA ILE A 58 21.08 5.75 -12.55
C ILE A 58 22.04 6.78 -11.97
N HIS A 59 21.87 7.14 -10.68
CA HIS A 59 22.76 8.06 -9.97
C HIS A 59 24.22 7.58 -10.00
N GLU A 60 24.47 6.32 -9.64
CA GLU A 60 25.81 5.73 -9.63
C GLU A 60 26.44 5.67 -11.03
N GLU A 61 25.65 5.32 -12.05
CA GLU A 61 26.15 5.29 -13.43
C GLU A 61 26.47 6.72 -13.95
N CYS A 62 25.65 7.72 -13.64
CA CYS A 62 25.96 9.13 -13.92
C CYS A 62 27.26 9.57 -13.24
N ARG A 63 27.48 9.20 -11.97
CA ARG A 63 28.71 9.50 -11.23
C ARG A 63 29.92 8.84 -11.85
N LYS A 64 29.82 7.56 -12.20
CA LYS A 64 30.89 6.80 -12.88
C LYS A 64 31.31 7.47 -14.19
N ARG A 65 30.34 7.99 -14.95
CA ARG A 65 30.57 8.71 -16.22
C ARG A 65 30.91 10.20 -16.04
N LYS A 66 30.97 10.70 -14.80
CA LYS A 66 31.22 12.11 -14.45
C LYS A 66 30.23 13.07 -15.12
N LEU A 67 28.98 12.63 -15.29
CA LEU A 67 27.90 13.47 -15.83
C LEU A 67 27.41 14.44 -14.75
N LYS A 68 27.13 15.69 -15.14
CA LYS A 68 26.59 16.72 -14.25
C LYS A 68 25.06 16.61 -14.15
N VAL A 69 24.57 15.49 -13.62
CA VAL A 69 23.14 15.19 -13.52
C VAL A 69 22.73 14.98 -12.07
N SER A 70 21.75 15.75 -11.61
CA SER A 70 21.07 15.49 -10.34
C SER A 70 19.99 14.43 -10.53
N VAL A 71 20.01 13.39 -9.71
CA VAL A 71 19.00 12.33 -9.70
C VAL A 71 18.31 12.37 -8.34
N VAL A 72 17.02 12.73 -8.33
CA VAL A 72 16.21 12.86 -7.12
C VAL A 72 15.00 11.95 -7.22
N ALA A 73 14.78 11.12 -6.20
CA ALA A 73 13.60 10.28 -6.11
C ALA A 73 12.47 10.96 -5.33
N VAL A 74 11.22 10.55 -5.60
CA VAL A 74 10.04 10.96 -4.85
C VAL A 74 9.24 9.71 -4.46
N PRO A 75 8.96 9.49 -3.16
CA PRO A 75 8.44 8.24 -2.61
C PRO A 75 6.95 8.03 -2.94
N LYS A 76 6.67 7.25 -3.98
CA LYS A 76 5.31 6.88 -4.39
C LYS A 76 4.98 5.45 -3.98
N THR A 77 4.40 5.30 -2.80
CA THR A 77 3.76 4.06 -2.33
C THR A 77 2.53 4.42 -1.51
N ILE A 78 1.42 3.73 -1.75
CA ILE A 78 0.25 3.87 -0.88
C ILE A 78 0.35 2.96 0.34
N ASP A 79 1.24 1.98 0.35
CA ASP A 79 1.37 1.04 1.47
C ASP A 79 2.06 1.70 2.68
N ASN A 80 2.56 2.94 2.53
CA ASN A 80 3.34 3.66 3.53
C ASN A 80 4.52 2.83 4.05
N ASP A 81 5.28 2.21 3.14
CA ASP A 81 6.31 1.22 3.43
C ASP A 81 7.75 1.70 3.15
N ILE A 82 7.97 3.01 2.95
CA ILE A 82 9.34 3.58 2.86
C ILE A 82 9.90 3.82 4.27
N LEU A 83 11.15 3.39 4.48
CA LEU A 83 11.83 3.52 5.77
C LEU A 83 12.13 5.00 6.09
N PHE A 84 12.20 5.31 7.39
CA PHE A 84 12.45 6.65 7.96
C PHE A 84 11.41 7.74 7.69
N MET A 85 10.43 7.48 6.80
CA MET A 85 9.36 8.42 6.54
C MET A 85 8.14 8.12 7.43
N ASP A 86 7.53 9.15 8.01
CA ASP A 86 6.29 8.99 8.78
C ASP A 86 5.14 8.57 7.84
N LYS A 87 5.09 9.21 6.66
CA LYS A 87 4.02 9.05 5.67
C LYS A 87 4.54 9.22 4.24
N THR A 88 3.96 8.47 3.31
CA THR A 88 4.13 8.64 1.86
C THR A 88 2.83 9.11 1.23
N PHE A 89 2.93 9.83 0.11
CA PHE A 89 1.74 10.41 -0.51
C PHE A 89 0.83 9.34 -1.13
N GLY A 90 -0.48 9.59 -1.03
CA GLY A 90 -1.55 8.69 -1.43
C GLY A 90 -2.00 7.74 -0.31
N PHE A 91 -1.29 7.70 0.82
CA PHE A 91 -1.66 6.84 1.95
C PHE A 91 -2.96 7.26 2.62
N ASP A 92 -3.12 8.55 2.93
CA ASP A 92 -4.33 9.04 3.60
C ASP A 92 -5.56 8.87 2.71
N THR A 93 -5.40 9.17 1.43
CA THR A 93 -6.43 8.95 0.41
C THR A 93 -6.77 7.47 0.31
N ALA A 94 -5.77 6.57 0.36
CA ALA A 94 -6.02 5.14 0.31
C ALA A 94 -6.80 4.62 1.54
N VAL A 95 -6.50 5.16 2.72
CA VAL A 95 -7.25 4.86 3.95
C VAL A 95 -8.69 5.37 3.84
N GLU A 96 -8.90 6.59 3.35
CA GLU A 96 -10.23 7.18 3.17
C GLU A 96 -11.08 6.39 2.14
N GLU A 97 -10.52 6.01 1.00
CA GLU A 97 -11.24 5.18 0.02
C GLU A 97 -11.48 3.75 0.52
N ALA A 98 -10.55 3.18 1.31
CA ALA A 98 -10.75 1.89 1.95
C ALA A 98 -11.94 1.92 2.92
N GLN A 99 -12.13 3.01 3.67
CA GLN A 99 -13.30 3.16 4.54
C GLN A 99 -14.62 3.10 3.77
N ARG A 100 -14.68 3.64 2.53
CA ARG A 100 -15.90 3.55 1.71
C ARG A 100 -16.24 2.09 1.40
N ALA A 101 -15.24 1.29 1.04
CA ALA A 101 -15.42 -0.14 0.80
C ALA A 101 -15.81 -0.90 2.08
N ILE A 102 -15.19 -0.58 3.22
CA ILE A 102 -15.54 -1.14 4.53
C ILE A 102 -16.99 -0.83 4.87
N ASN A 103 -17.44 0.41 4.67
CA ASN A 103 -18.80 0.81 4.96
C ASN A 103 -19.82 0.08 4.07
N SER A 104 -19.51 -0.14 2.79
CA SER A 104 -20.33 -0.98 1.91
C SER A 104 -20.43 -2.42 2.44
N ALA A 105 -19.31 -3.04 2.83
CA ALA A 105 -19.30 -4.38 3.41
C ALA A 105 -20.07 -4.45 4.73
N TYR A 106 -19.95 -3.44 5.57
CA TYR A 106 -20.69 -3.32 6.83
C TYR A 106 -22.20 -3.25 6.61
N ILE A 107 -22.66 -2.41 5.66
CA ILE A 107 -24.09 -2.28 5.33
C ILE A 107 -24.64 -3.60 4.79
N GLU A 108 -23.90 -4.26 3.88
CA GLU A 108 -24.29 -5.57 3.34
C GLU A 108 -24.36 -6.64 4.43
N ALA A 109 -23.32 -6.75 5.26
CA ALA A 109 -23.27 -7.73 6.35
C ALA A 109 -24.40 -7.51 7.36
N ARG A 110 -24.66 -6.27 7.76
CA ARG A 110 -25.72 -5.95 8.73
C ARG A 110 -27.13 -6.17 8.18
N SER A 111 -27.31 -6.09 6.87
CA SER A 111 -28.62 -6.23 6.22
C SER A 111 -29.00 -7.69 5.94
N ALA A 112 -28.03 -8.61 5.98
CA ALA A 112 -28.26 -10.03 5.76
C ALA A 112 -28.40 -10.82 7.07
N TYR A 113 -29.17 -11.90 7.05
CA TYR A 113 -29.19 -12.87 8.15
C TYR A 113 -27.86 -13.62 8.17
N HIS A 114 -27.13 -13.54 9.30
CA HIS A 114 -25.79 -14.10 9.42
C HIS A 114 -24.83 -13.57 8.34
N GLY A 115 -24.83 -12.25 8.14
CA GLY A 115 -24.04 -11.62 7.10
C GLY A 115 -22.55 -11.49 7.45
N ILE A 116 -21.68 -11.79 6.49
CA ILE A 116 -20.23 -11.63 6.60
C ILE A 116 -19.76 -10.72 5.46
N GLY A 117 -19.25 -9.55 5.83
CA GLY A 117 -18.62 -8.62 4.89
C GLY A 117 -17.12 -8.83 4.86
N LEU A 118 -16.58 -9.32 3.75
CA LEU A 118 -15.13 -9.52 3.56
C LEU A 118 -14.57 -8.45 2.62
N VAL A 119 -13.60 -7.67 3.10
CA VAL A 119 -12.96 -6.59 2.35
C VAL A 119 -11.48 -6.91 2.19
N LYS A 120 -11.02 -7.05 0.94
CA LYS A 120 -9.58 -7.07 0.65
C LYS A 120 -9.06 -5.65 0.54
N LEU A 121 -7.97 -5.32 1.20
CA LEU A 121 -7.28 -4.04 1.06
C LEU A 121 -5.84 -4.23 0.55
N MET A 122 -5.29 -3.15 0.03
CA MET A 122 -3.89 -3.04 -0.36
C MET A 122 -2.99 -3.26 0.87
N GLY A 123 -1.80 -3.83 0.65
CA GLY A 123 -0.88 -4.16 1.73
C GLY A 123 -0.05 -5.39 1.40
N ARG A 124 0.79 -5.30 0.37
CA ARG A 124 1.58 -6.43 -0.12
C ARG A 124 2.59 -6.94 0.89
N SER A 125 3.34 -6.01 1.49
CA SER A 125 4.43 -6.31 2.42
C SER A 125 4.20 -5.71 3.80
N SER A 126 3.18 -4.85 3.94
CA SER A 126 2.83 -4.22 5.20
C SER A 126 1.32 -3.98 5.33
N GLY A 127 0.83 -4.00 6.58
CA GLY A 127 -0.58 -3.87 6.92
C GLY A 127 -1.06 -2.45 7.24
N PHE A 128 -0.32 -1.40 6.90
CA PHE A 128 -0.64 -0.04 7.36
C PHE A 128 -2.03 0.46 6.93
N ILE A 129 -2.42 0.21 5.67
CA ILE A 129 -3.76 0.59 5.17
C ILE A 129 -4.83 -0.20 5.94
N ALA A 130 -4.70 -1.52 6.02
CA ALA A 130 -5.66 -2.37 6.72
C ALA A 130 -5.82 -1.97 8.20
N MET A 131 -4.72 -1.75 8.91
CA MET A 131 -4.74 -1.31 10.30
C MET A 131 -5.41 0.07 10.47
N GLN A 132 -4.99 1.09 9.69
CA GLN A 132 -5.55 2.44 9.82
C GLN A 132 -7.01 2.50 9.37
N ALA A 133 -7.39 1.83 8.28
CA ALA A 133 -8.78 1.77 7.82
C ALA A 133 -9.69 1.04 8.82
N SER A 134 -9.21 -0.05 9.41
CA SER A 134 -9.94 -0.77 10.47
C SER A 134 -10.15 0.12 11.70
N LEU A 135 -9.09 0.74 12.21
CA LEU A 135 -9.14 1.61 13.38
C LEU A 135 -10.03 2.85 13.16
N SER A 136 -9.93 3.47 11.99
CA SER A 136 -10.64 4.72 11.69
C SER A 136 -12.11 4.50 11.28
N SER A 137 -12.46 3.34 10.72
CA SER A 137 -13.86 2.99 10.44
C SER A 137 -14.65 2.63 11.69
N GLY A 138 -14.03 1.95 12.66
CA GLY A 138 -14.72 1.39 13.83
C GLY A 138 -15.75 0.32 13.49
N GLN A 139 -15.70 -0.23 12.26
CA GLN A 139 -16.69 -1.18 11.73
C GLN A 139 -16.14 -2.60 11.56
N ILE A 140 -14.81 -2.75 11.61
CA ILE A 140 -14.12 -4.03 11.41
C ILE A 140 -14.11 -4.84 12.71
N ASP A 141 -14.51 -6.11 12.62
CA ASP A 141 -14.43 -7.07 13.72
C ASP A 141 -13.13 -7.91 13.65
N VAL A 142 -12.60 -8.15 12.45
CA VAL A 142 -11.35 -8.90 12.25
C VAL A 142 -10.46 -8.19 11.23
N CYS A 143 -9.25 -7.82 11.63
CA CYS A 143 -8.21 -7.23 10.78
C CYS A 143 -7.03 -8.22 10.65
N LEU A 144 -6.75 -8.65 9.42
CA LEU A 144 -5.65 -9.57 9.10
C LEU A 144 -4.58 -8.84 8.26
N ILE A 145 -3.33 -8.85 8.75
CA ILE A 145 -2.20 -8.14 8.15
C ILE A 145 -1.01 -9.08 7.89
N PRO A 146 -0.09 -8.76 6.95
CA PRO A 146 1.04 -9.63 6.62
C PRO A 146 2.03 -9.83 7.78
N GLU A 147 2.05 -8.93 8.76
CA GLU A 147 2.99 -8.97 9.89
C GLU A 147 2.55 -9.89 11.04
N VAL A 148 1.31 -10.35 11.05
CA VAL A 148 0.74 -11.18 12.13
C VAL A 148 0.31 -12.52 11.56
N SER A 149 0.93 -13.59 12.02
CA SER A 149 0.52 -14.96 11.66
C SER A 149 -0.81 -15.31 12.32
N PHE A 150 -1.61 -16.13 11.63
CA PHE A 150 -2.89 -16.60 12.13
C PHE A 150 -3.26 -17.98 11.57
N THR A 151 -4.13 -18.70 12.26
CA THR A 151 -4.75 -19.95 11.82
C THR A 151 -6.18 -19.69 11.37
N LEU A 152 -6.61 -20.36 10.29
CA LEU A 152 -8.01 -20.27 9.84
C LEU A 152 -8.91 -21.17 10.69
N ASP A 153 -8.47 -22.39 10.94
CA ASP A 153 -9.20 -23.43 11.67
C ASP A 153 -8.65 -23.63 13.09
N GLY A 154 -9.38 -24.39 13.91
CA GLY A 154 -9.00 -24.72 15.29
C GLY A 154 -9.75 -23.88 16.33
N GLU A 155 -9.52 -24.19 17.61
CA GLU A 155 -10.21 -23.54 18.74
C GLU A 155 -9.96 -22.02 18.79
N HIS A 156 -8.74 -21.60 18.44
CA HIS A 156 -8.33 -20.19 18.36
C HIS A 156 -8.27 -19.66 16.93
N GLY A 157 -8.81 -20.39 15.95
CA GLY A 157 -8.79 -20.01 14.55
C GLY A 157 -9.79 -18.91 14.20
N VAL A 158 -9.54 -18.22 13.09
CA VAL A 158 -10.43 -17.16 12.58
C VAL A 158 -11.87 -17.66 12.41
N MET A 159 -12.09 -18.88 11.88
CA MET A 159 -13.44 -19.41 11.66
C MET A 159 -14.25 -19.54 12.96
N ARG A 160 -13.62 -20.00 14.05
CA ARG A 160 -14.29 -20.14 15.35
C ARG A 160 -14.69 -18.79 15.94
N HIS A 161 -13.88 -17.76 15.71
CA HIS A 161 -14.24 -16.41 16.11
C HIS A 161 -15.36 -15.83 15.25
N LEU A 162 -15.41 -16.12 13.95
CA LEU A 162 -16.53 -15.71 13.10
C LEU A 162 -17.85 -16.37 13.54
N GLU A 163 -17.84 -17.65 13.91
CA GLU A 163 -19.02 -18.32 14.51
C GLU A 163 -19.49 -17.57 15.76
N HIS A 164 -18.58 -17.26 16.68
CA HIS A 164 -18.89 -16.51 17.89
C HIS A 164 -19.51 -15.14 17.59
N LEU A 165 -18.96 -14.40 16.61
CA LEU A 165 -19.49 -13.11 16.21
C LEU A 165 -20.89 -13.24 15.59
N LEU A 166 -21.15 -14.25 14.76
CA LEU A 166 -22.49 -14.46 14.22
C LEU A 166 -23.50 -14.84 15.31
N GLU A 167 -23.12 -15.68 16.28
CA GLU A 167 -23.99 -16.03 17.41
C GLU A 167 -24.33 -14.82 18.30
N LYS A 168 -23.37 -13.90 18.51
CA LYS A 168 -23.53 -12.77 19.44
C LYS A 168 -24.06 -11.50 18.79
N LYS A 169 -23.60 -11.19 17.58
CA LYS A 169 -23.86 -9.93 16.85
C LYS A 169 -24.78 -10.12 15.64
N GLY A 170 -24.89 -11.35 15.11
CA GLY A 170 -25.70 -11.66 13.93
C GLY A 170 -25.03 -11.31 12.58
N PHE A 171 -23.91 -10.59 12.61
CA PHE A 171 -23.11 -10.24 11.44
C PHE A 171 -21.67 -9.93 11.85
N CYS A 172 -20.73 -9.95 10.89
CA CYS A 172 -19.38 -9.47 11.12
C CYS A 172 -18.72 -8.89 9.86
N VAL A 173 -17.69 -8.07 10.06
CA VAL A 173 -16.87 -7.50 8.97
C VAL A 173 -15.41 -7.85 9.14
N VAL A 174 -14.83 -8.40 8.10
CA VAL A 174 -13.45 -8.87 8.03
C VAL A 174 -12.69 -8.02 7.02
N CYS A 175 -11.59 -7.41 7.46
CA CYS A 175 -10.63 -6.73 6.61
C CYS A 175 -9.37 -7.59 6.47
N VAL A 176 -8.94 -7.84 5.24
CA VAL A 176 -7.74 -8.62 4.94
C VAL A 176 -6.81 -7.86 3.99
N ALA A 177 -5.56 -7.65 4.40
CA ALA A 177 -4.56 -7.12 3.49
C ALA A 177 -4.17 -8.19 2.45
N GLU A 178 -3.89 -7.80 1.21
CA GLU A 178 -3.54 -8.73 0.12
C GLU A 178 -2.33 -9.63 0.44
N GLY A 179 -1.39 -9.17 1.27
CA GLY A 179 -0.23 -9.93 1.72
C GLY A 179 -0.45 -10.82 2.93
N ALA A 180 -1.63 -10.80 3.56
CA ALA A 180 -1.94 -11.65 4.72
C ALA A 180 -2.16 -13.11 4.29
N GLY A 181 -1.78 -14.06 5.16
CA GLY A 181 -2.06 -15.49 4.96
C GLY A 181 -1.40 -16.15 3.74
N GLN A 182 -0.36 -15.52 3.17
CA GLN A 182 0.36 -16.08 2.02
C GLN A 182 1.10 -17.40 2.33
N ASP A 183 1.38 -17.66 3.60
CA ASP A 183 1.92 -18.91 4.14
C ASP A 183 0.88 -20.05 4.18
N LEU A 184 -0.41 -19.71 4.17
CA LEU A 184 -1.52 -20.67 4.13
C LEU A 184 -1.87 -21.09 2.69
N LEU A 185 -1.28 -20.44 1.69
CA LEU A 185 -1.49 -20.72 0.27
C LEU A 185 -0.31 -21.50 -0.32
N GLN A 186 -0.56 -22.26 -1.37
CA GLN A 186 0.53 -22.81 -2.18
C GLN A 186 1.31 -21.66 -2.82
N LYS A 187 2.63 -21.66 -2.61
CA LYS A 187 3.51 -20.63 -3.16
C LYS A 187 3.54 -20.71 -4.68
N SER A 188 3.14 -19.61 -5.32
CA SER A 188 3.42 -19.39 -6.74
C SER A 188 4.85 -18.87 -6.89
N ASN A 189 5.64 -19.48 -7.79
CA ASN A 189 6.96 -18.96 -8.16
C ASN A 189 6.89 -17.96 -9.34
N ALA A 190 5.69 -17.56 -9.75
CA ALA A 190 5.52 -16.60 -10.84
C ALA A 190 5.95 -15.19 -10.40
N THR A 191 6.67 -14.47 -11.25
CA THR A 191 7.11 -13.09 -11.01
C THR A 191 6.55 -12.15 -12.06
N ASP A 192 6.29 -10.89 -11.67
CA ASP A 192 5.95 -9.83 -12.62
C ASP A 192 7.18 -9.38 -13.45
N ALA A 193 6.96 -8.50 -14.44
CA ALA A 193 8.01 -7.98 -15.31
C ALA A 193 9.13 -7.19 -14.58
N SER A 194 8.94 -6.89 -13.29
CA SER A 194 9.95 -6.27 -12.42
C SER A 194 10.61 -7.28 -11.46
N GLY A 195 10.32 -8.57 -11.61
CA GLY A 195 10.88 -9.64 -10.79
C GLY A 195 10.18 -9.86 -9.44
N ASN A 196 9.04 -9.22 -9.17
CA ASN A 196 8.36 -9.39 -7.88
C ASN A 196 7.40 -10.59 -7.93
N VAL A 197 7.41 -11.44 -6.89
CA VAL A 197 6.53 -12.62 -6.76
C VAL A 197 5.06 -12.26 -6.79
N ILE A 198 4.29 -12.78 -7.73
CA ILE A 198 2.84 -12.56 -7.82
C ILE A 198 2.16 -13.25 -6.64
N LEU A 199 1.51 -12.46 -5.78
CA LEU A 199 0.77 -13.00 -4.64
C LEU A 199 -0.48 -13.73 -5.11
N SER A 200 -0.82 -14.80 -4.40
CA SER A 200 -2.11 -15.48 -4.59
C SER A 200 -3.21 -14.64 -3.93
N ASP A 201 -4.42 -14.66 -4.50
CA ASP A 201 -5.55 -13.90 -3.96
C ASP A 201 -6.10 -14.56 -2.68
N PHE A 202 -5.57 -14.14 -1.54
CA PHE A 202 -5.99 -14.64 -0.24
C PHE A 202 -7.43 -14.20 0.11
N GLY A 203 -7.93 -13.09 -0.44
CA GLY A 203 -9.32 -12.65 -0.24
C GLY A 203 -10.32 -13.67 -0.82
N VAL A 204 -10.07 -14.15 -2.04
CA VAL A 204 -10.88 -15.20 -2.67
C VAL A 204 -10.77 -16.52 -1.90
N HIS A 205 -9.55 -16.92 -1.50
CA HIS A 205 -9.36 -18.12 -0.70
C HIS A 205 -10.14 -18.07 0.63
N MET A 206 -10.04 -16.93 1.35
CA MET A 206 -10.76 -16.72 2.59
C MET A 206 -12.27 -16.75 2.39
N GLN A 207 -12.79 -16.15 1.31
CA GLN A 207 -14.21 -16.23 0.97
C GLN A 207 -14.69 -17.68 0.78
N GLN A 208 -13.92 -18.49 0.05
CA GLN A 208 -14.23 -19.90 -0.19
C GLN A 208 -14.19 -20.70 1.11
N LYS A 209 -13.18 -20.46 1.96
CA LYS A 209 -13.02 -21.12 3.24
C LYS A 209 -14.19 -20.82 4.19
N ILE A 210 -14.60 -19.56 4.32
CA ILE A 210 -15.76 -19.15 5.12
C ILE A 210 -17.02 -19.87 4.63
N LYS A 211 -17.28 -19.86 3.31
CA LYS A 211 -18.45 -20.52 2.72
C LYS A 211 -18.46 -22.03 2.98
N SER A 212 -17.32 -22.70 2.86
CA SER A 212 -17.21 -24.14 3.15
C SER A 212 -17.48 -24.40 4.63
N HIS A 213 -16.80 -23.68 5.52
CA HIS A 213 -16.90 -23.87 6.97
C HIS A 213 -18.34 -23.77 7.47
N PHE A 214 -19.04 -22.68 7.11
CA PHE A 214 -20.43 -22.47 7.54
C PHE A 214 -21.40 -23.48 6.94
N LYS A 215 -21.14 -23.95 5.71
CA LYS A 215 -21.89 -25.06 5.10
C LYS A 215 -21.70 -26.36 5.87
N ASP A 216 -20.47 -26.68 6.28
CA ASP A 216 -20.12 -27.93 6.96
C ASP A 216 -20.72 -28.01 8.36
N ILE A 217 -20.81 -26.88 9.08
CA ILE A 217 -21.47 -26.81 10.41
C ILE A 217 -22.99 -26.61 10.34
N GLY A 218 -23.57 -26.49 9.14
CA GLY A 218 -25.02 -26.33 8.94
C GLY A 218 -25.58 -24.97 9.38
N VAL A 219 -24.74 -23.93 9.46
CA VAL A 219 -25.15 -22.57 9.84
C VAL A 219 -25.22 -21.72 8.57
N PRO A 220 -26.38 -21.12 8.23
CA PRO A 220 -26.46 -20.24 7.06
C PRO A 220 -25.58 -19.00 7.29
N ALA A 221 -24.83 -18.58 6.26
CA ALA A 221 -24.04 -17.37 6.28
C ALA A 221 -24.04 -16.72 4.88
N ASP A 222 -24.35 -15.43 4.79
CA ASP A 222 -24.29 -14.67 3.52
C ASP A 222 -22.97 -13.89 3.43
N VAL A 223 -22.07 -14.36 2.58
CA VAL A 223 -20.70 -13.81 2.46
C VAL A 223 -20.59 -12.88 1.25
N LYS A 224 -20.43 -11.58 1.50
CA LYS A 224 -20.14 -10.59 0.45
C LYS A 224 -18.65 -10.26 0.44
N TYR A 225 -18.03 -10.36 -0.74
CA TYR A 225 -16.62 -10.04 -0.92
C TYR A 225 -16.48 -8.74 -1.72
N ILE A 226 -15.69 -7.80 -1.21
CA ILE A 226 -15.40 -6.51 -1.84
C ILE A 226 -13.89 -6.38 -2.04
N ASP A 227 -13.50 -6.15 -3.29
CA ASP A 227 -12.14 -5.78 -3.67
C ASP A 227 -12.12 -4.38 -4.30
N PRO A 228 -11.78 -3.33 -3.54
CA PRO A 228 -11.73 -1.96 -4.01
C PRO A 228 -10.36 -1.57 -4.59
N THR A 229 -9.44 -2.53 -4.81
CA THR A 229 -8.03 -2.27 -5.15
C THR A 229 -7.84 -1.17 -6.22
N TYR A 230 -8.60 -1.18 -7.31
CA TYR A 230 -8.46 -0.17 -8.36
C TYR A 230 -9.14 1.15 -8.01
N MET A 231 -10.25 1.12 -7.28
CA MET A 231 -10.94 2.34 -6.82
C MET A 231 -10.03 3.15 -5.89
N VAL A 232 -9.36 2.45 -4.97
CA VAL A 232 -8.40 3.05 -4.02
C VAL A 232 -7.22 3.70 -4.74
N ARG A 233 -6.68 3.06 -5.79
CA ARG A 233 -5.46 3.53 -6.47
C ARG A 233 -5.69 4.59 -7.55
N ALA A 234 -6.87 4.60 -8.16
CA ALA A 234 -7.18 5.44 -9.31
C ALA A 234 -7.90 6.74 -8.94
N CYS A 235 -8.27 6.90 -7.67
CA CYS A 235 -8.93 8.10 -7.18
C CYS A 235 -8.00 9.33 -7.18
N ARG A 236 -8.63 10.50 -7.05
CA ARG A 236 -7.93 11.77 -6.84
C ARG A 236 -7.43 11.82 -5.39
N ALA A 237 -6.24 12.41 -5.19
CA ALA A 237 -5.71 12.67 -3.86
C ALA A 237 -6.66 13.58 -3.03
N ASN A 238 -6.84 13.23 -1.76
CA ASN A 238 -7.54 14.08 -0.80
C ASN A 238 -6.69 15.31 -0.43
N ALA A 239 -7.22 16.20 0.41
CA ALA A 239 -6.55 17.45 0.75
C ALA A 239 -5.18 17.26 1.43
N SER A 240 -5.07 16.28 2.34
CA SER A 240 -3.82 15.97 3.06
C SER A 240 -2.73 15.52 2.09
N ASP A 241 -3.05 14.54 1.24
CA ASP A 241 -2.10 14.02 0.26
C ASP A 241 -1.78 15.03 -0.85
N ALA A 242 -2.75 15.86 -1.26
CA ALA A 242 -2.50 16.92 -2.25
C ALA A 242 -1.46 17.93 -1.75
N ILE A 243 -1.55 18.35 -0.48
CA ILE A 243 -0.55 19.23 0.14
C ILE A 243 0.80 18.52 0.21
N LEU A 244 0.84 17.26 0.66
CA LEU A 244 2.06 16.48 0.74
C LEU A 244 2.75 16.34 -0.63
N CYS A 245 1.98 16.03 -1.69
CA CYS A 245 2.46 15.99 -3.07
C CYS A 245 3.10 17.32 -3.51
N THR A 246 2.44 18.45 -3.24
CA THR A 246 2.97 19.78 -3.58
C THR A 246 4.30 20.06 -2.89
N VAL A 247 4.37 19.81 -1.58
CA VAL A 247 5.60 20.07 -0.80
C VAL A 247 6.74 19.13 -1.23
N LEU A 248 6.47 17.84 -1.41
CA LEU A 248 7.49 16.90 -1.87
C LEU A 248 8.00 17.23 -3.28
N GLY A 249 7.13 17.67 -4.18
CA GLY A 249 7.51 18.12 -5.51
C GLY A 249 8.42 19.36 -5.46
N GLN A 250 8.07 20.35 -4.64
CA GLN A 250 8.90 21.55 -4.44
C GLN A 250 10.26 21.21 -3.81
N ASN A 251 10.26 20.37 -2.77
CA ASN A 251 11.50 19.96 -2.10
C ASN A 251 12.42 19.18 -3.04
N ALA A 252 11.87 18.29 -3.87
CA ALA A 252 12.67 17.57 -4.86
C ALA A 252 13.38 18.54 -5.82
N VAL A 253 12.65 19.55 -6.33
CA VAL A 253 13.22 20.58 -7.21
C VAL A 253 14.28 21.41 -6.47
N HIS A 254 13.98 21.91 -5.26
CA HIS A 254 14.95 22.66 -4.46
C HIS A 254 16.22 21.85 -4.15
N GLY A 255 16.07 20.56 -3.81
CA GLY A 255 17.18 19.65 -3.57
C GLY A 255 18.07 19.49 -4.79
N ALA A 256 17.46 19.29 -5.97
CA ALA A 256 18.20 19.20 -7.22
C ALA A 256 18.95 20.50 -7.56
N PHE A 257 18.31 21.66 -7.41
CA PHE A 257 18.94 22.97 -7.64
C PHE A 257 20.07 23.29 -6.65
N ALA A 258 19.98 22.81 -5.42
CA ALA A 258 21.06 22.91 -4.43
C ALA A 258 22.24 21.95 -4.72
N GLY A 259 22.14 21.12 -5.77
CA GLY A 259 23.19 20.19 -6.18
C GLY A 259 23.14 18.82 -5.49
N PHE A 260 22.10 18.54 -4.69
CA PHE A 260 21.91 17.20 -4.14
C PHE A 260 21.52 16.21 -5.24
N SER A 261 21.96 14.95 -5.07
CA SER A 261 21.71 13.84 -6.00
C SER A 261 21.81 12.53 -5.23
N GLY A 262 21.11 11.48 -5.67
CA GLY A 262 21.03 10.22 -4.93
C GLY A 262 20.16 10.32 -3.67
N ILE A 263 19.25 11.29 -3.64
CA ILE A 263 18.39 11.60 -2.48
C ILE A 263 16.90 11.40 -2.81
N THR A 264 16.10 11.26 -1.75
CA THR A 264 14.64 11.37 -1.78
C THR A 264 14.17 12.41 -0.74
N SER A 265 12.99 12.99 -0.93
CA SER A 265 12.37 13.87 0.06
C SER A 265 11.25 13.13 0.77
N GLY A 266 11.16 13.29 2.09
CA GLY A 266 10.09 12.70 2.90
C GLY A 266 9.83 13.50 4.17
N ILE A 267 8.74 13.16 4.86
CA ILE A 267 8.46 13.68 6.20
C ILE A 267 9.01 12.71 7.24
N CYS A 268 9.83 13.18 8.17
CA CYS A 268 10.40 12.42 9.26
C CYS A 268 10.24 13.22 10.56
N ASN A 269 9.55 12.64 11.53
CA ASN A 269 9.19 13.31 12.79
C ASN A 269 8.64 14.72 12.55
N THR A 270 7.60 14.83 11.70
CA THR A 270 6.93 16.08 11.30
C THR A 270 7.77 17.11 10.54
N HIS A 271 9.03 16.81 10.19
CA HIS A 271 9.90 17.70 9.44
C HIS A 271 10.17 17.14 8.05
N TYR A 272 10.26 18.02 7.05
CA TYR A 272 10.68 17.62 5.71
C TYR A 272 12.20 17.48 5.66
N ALA A 273 12.68 16.31 5.25
CA ALA A 273 14.09 16.00 5.20
C ALA A 273 14.47 15.38 3.85
N PHE A 274 15.72 15.62 3.44
CA PHE A 274 16.38 14.85 2.39
C PHE A 274 17.02 13.62 3.00
N LEU A 275 16.73 12.46 2.41
CA LEU A 275 17.22 11.17 2.86
C LEU A 275 18.00 10.50 1.72
N PRO A 276 19.15 9.87 1.98
CA PRO A 276 19.85 9.11 0.95
C PRO A 276 18.98 7.95 0.45
N ILE A 277 18.95 7.72 -0.85
CA ILE A 277 18.14 6.64 -1.44
C ILE A 277 18.56 5.28 -0.88
N THR A 278 19.86 5.06 -0.69
CA THR A 278 20.43 3.81 -0.16
C THR A 278 19.88 3.44 1.20
N GLU A 279 19.63 4.43 2.07
CA GLU A 279 19.14 4.22 3.42
C GLU A 279 17.65 3.86 3.44
N VAL A 280 16.84 4.56 2.65
CA VAL A 280 15.37 4.39 2.68
C VAL A 280 14.90 3.09 2.01
N ILE A 281 15.71 2.49 1.13
CA ILE A 281 15.38 1.23 0.43
C ILE A 281 15.99 -0.02 1.06
N THR A 282 16.71 0.11 2.18
CA THR A 282 17.36 -1.03 2.85
C THR A 282 16.39 -2.16 3.17
N LYS A 283 15.20 -1.80 3.66
CA LYS A 283 14.08 -2.72 3.92
C LYS A 283 12.76 -1.95 3.94
N PRO A 284 11.64 -2.61 3.59
CA PRO A 284 10.34 -1.99 3.73
C PRO A 284 10.01 -1.72 5.21
N LYS A 285 9.41 -0.57 5.47
CA LYS A 285 8.77 -0.26 6.76
C LYS A 285 7.55 -1.19 6.92
N ARG A 286 7.38 -1.76 8.12
CA ARG A 286 6.30 -2.69 8.46
C ARG A 286 5.58 -2.24 9.72
N VAL A 287 4.33 -2.65 9.88
CA VAL A 287 3.62 -2.54 11.15
C VAL A 287 4.40 -3.33 12.20
N ASN A 288 4.65 -2.73 13.35
CA ASN A 288 5.20 -3.45 14.50
C ASN A 288 4.00 -4.06 15.28
N PRO A 289 3.87 -5.40 15.36
CA PRO A 289 2.78 -6.05 16.10
C PRO A 289 2.77 -5.73 17.60
N ASN A 290 3.89 -5.27 18.16
CA ASN A 290 3.99 -4.85 19.57
C ASN A 290 3.82 -3.33 19.74
N SER A 291 3.39 -2.61 18.69
CA SER A 291 3.21 -1.16 18.77
C SER A 291 1.87 -0.79 19.41
N ARG A 292 1.86 0.36 20.10
CA ARG A 292 0.62 0.95 20.62
C ARG A 292 -0.44 1.15 19.53
N MET A 293 -0.04 1.40 18.28
CA MET A 293 -0.99 1.59 17.19
C MET A 293 -1.71 0.28 16.83
N TRP A 294 -0.97 -0.83 16.73
CA TRP A 294 -1.59 -2.13 16.48
C TRP A 294 -2.48 -2.56 17.64
N HIS A 295 -2.04 -2.41 18.89
CA HIS A 295 -2.87 -2.73 20.06
C HIS A 295 -4.14 -1.87 20.14
N ARG A 296 -4.11 -0.59 19.71
CA ARG A 296 -5.32 0.23 19.57
C ARG A 296 -6.28 -0.36 18.53
N CYS A 297 -5.75 -0.84 17.40
CA CYS A 297 -6.55 -1.55 16.40
C CYS A 297 -7.20 -2.80 17.00
N LEU A 298 -6.43 -3.67 17.65
CA LEU A 298 -6.96 -4.89 18.30
C LEU A 298 -8.01 -4.58 19.37
N THR A 299 -7.79 -3.54 20.19
CA THR A 299 -8.77 -3.12 21.20
C THR A 299 -10.05 -2.59 20.56
N SER A 300 -9.93 -1.91 19.41
CA SER A 300 -11.08 -1.38 18.68
C SER A 300 -11.88 -2.46 17.96
N THR A 301 -11.22 -3.49 17.42
CA THR A 301 -11.90 -4.61 16.74
C THR A 301 -12.44 -5.64 17.74
N GLY A 302 -11.81 -5.74 18.93
CA GLY A 302 -12.12 -6.77 19.93
C GLY A 302 -11.67 -8.17 19.53
N GLN A 303 -10.88 -8.30 18.45
CA GLN A 303 -10.41 -9.60 17.97
C GLN A 303 -9.37 -10.20 18.93
N PRO A 304 -9.39 -11.53 19.14
CA PRO A 304 -8.32 -12.23 19.85
C PRO A 304 -7.09 -12.38 18.93
N ASP A 305 -6.01 -12.90 19.50
CA ASP A 305 -4.95 -13.47 18.69
C ASP A 305 -5.38 -14.84 18.13
N PHE A 306 -4.97 -15.16 16.90
CA PHE A 306 -5.43 -16.35 16.17
C PHE A 306 -4.33 -17.41 16.03
N HIS A 307 -3.73 -17.88 17.13
CA HIS A 307 -2.65 -18.88 17.10
C HIS A 307 -2.88 -20.03 18.07
#